data_AF-G3B5W7-F1
#
_entry.id   AF-G3B5W7-F1
#
_cell.length_a   1.000
_cell.length_b   1.000
_cell.length_c   1.000
_cell.angle_alpha   90.00
_cell.angle_beta   90.00
_cell.angle_gamma   90.00
#
_symmetry.space_group_name_H-M   'P 1'
#
loop_
_entity.id
_entity.type
_entity.pdbx_description
1 polymer ?
#
loop_
_entity_poly.entity_id
_entity_poly.type
_entity_poly.pdbx_seq_one_letter_code
_entity_poly.pdbx_strand_id
1 'polypeptide(L)'
;MWICQIRQSSMIRLLQRPYSENITRIQLRSIFVGYLKILNKKTRRDTRDETSRRNILNREIQECLNIFDKGSDTRLGLDDVRNGPDVLQQFIFTKTRPYVELKDIEILYMTSEGEGLGVVPKIKYIDFKSGENGEFSVVKIPKTVPGDIVTARLLMHQHNHVEGLLVKVQNEGSRNSIRNNRYIVCNKFNECTGCNFQMLSYDDQLNLKQKTIQKAFRYFYPKIFDSIPMNNFGVVSPSPVEYSYRTKLTPHFTYKRKIEDVAIGYNHIDPTKGTIDIDHCPIATRSINQELVKLRSSTLEGMASRQPKHSQSTLVLRESIRINFKTGDHNTVCLTDPNKVVTEKVGDFVFQFPVNEFFQNNNSILPLVLEYIKYHFEGLEFKNLIDTYCGSGFFGISLSKEVPDDGKVYGVELAKKSIEYATHNAKINGLKVPEKVYFIHGSADEIFTNKVLKKANIIGSDSVVIMDPSRKGSNKDFLEQLFAFRPKLIVYISCNVFTQARDLSQFMELQGETPAYRIKDVTGFDFFPQTKHVESVAILELL
;
A
#
# COMPACT_ATOMS: atom_id res chain seq x y z
N MET A 1 4.81 24.35 -27.22
CA MET A 1 6.14 23.99 -27.78
C MET A 1 7.08 23.75 -26.62
N TRP A 2 7.66 22.55 -26.60
CA TRP A 2 8.72 22.07 -25.71
C TRP A 2 8.40 21.88 -24.21
N ILE A 3 8.83 20.71 -23.72
CA ILE A 3 8.85 20.18 -22.33
C ILE A 3 7.56 19.48 -21.85
N CYS A 4 7.38 18.20 -22.24
CA CYS A 4 6.83 17.15 -21.37
C CYS A 4 6.95 15.75 -22.03
N GLN A 5 8.11 15.09 -21.94
CA GLN A 5 8.23 13.65 -22.25
C GLN A 5 9.57 13.08 -21.75
N ILE A 6 9.71 12.91 -20.43
CA ILE A 6 10.73 11.99 -19.90
C ILE A 6 10.09 10.61 -19.81
N ARG A 7 10.29 9.84 -20.89
CA ARG A 7 10.02 8.41 -20.99
C ARG A 7 10.72 7.66 -19.86
N GLN A 8 9.96 7.14 -18.90
CA GLN A 8 10.36 5.97 -18.11
C GLN A 8 10.22 4.71 -18.98
N SER A 9 11.17 4.47 -19.88
CA SER A 9 11.24 3.21 -20.64
C SER A 9 12.59 3.04 -21.33
N SER A 10 13.65 2.74 -20.59
CA SER A 10 14.93 2.35 -21.21
C SER A 10 15.90 1.54 -20.34
N MET A 11 15.48 0.97 -19.21
CA MET A 11 16.34 0.04 -18.44
C MET A 11 15.76 -1.34 -18.16
N ILE A 12 14.66 -1.70 -18.85
CA ILE A 12 14.12 -3.08 -18.87
C ILE A 12 14.01 -3.63 -20.32
N ARG A 13 14.38 -2.86 -21.34
CA ARG A 13 14.30 -3.28 -22.77
C ARG A 13 15.56 -3.95 -23.34
N LEU A 14 16.47 -4.43 -22.49
CA LEU A 14 17.67 -5.18 -22.94
C LEU A 14 17.55 -6.72 -22.80
N LEU A 15 16.41 -7.26 -22.37
CA LEU A 15 16.25 -8.70 -22.12
C LEU A 15 15.20 -9.42 -22.99
N GLN A 16 14.76 -8.84 -24.11
CA GLN A 16 13.84 -9.49 -25.07
C GLN A 16 14.42 -9.59 -26.48
N ARG A 17 15.68 -10.03 -26.62
CA ARG A 17 16.19 -10.53 -27.91
C ARG A 17 16.49 -12.04 -27.80
N PRO A 18 15.81 -12.90 -28.59
CA PRO A 18 16.32 -14.23 -28.87
C PRO A 18 17.47 -14.12 -29.88
N TYR A 19 18.49 -14.97 -29.74
CA TYR A 19 19.67 -15.13 -30.58
C TYR A 19 20.69 -13.97 -30.69
N SER A 20 21.71 -14.01 -29.83
CA SER A 20 23.13 -14.13 -30.21
C SER A 20 23.98 -14.27 -28.94
N GLU A 21 24.80 -15.32 -28.86
CA GLU A 21 25.83 -15.50 -27.83
C GLU A 21 26.98 -14.52 -28.09
N ASN A 22 27.68 -14.12 -27.03
CA ASN A 22 28.80 -13.15 -26.97
C ASN A 22 28.42 -11.71 -26.58
N ILE A 23 28.13 -11.51 -25.29
CA ILE A 23 28.28 -10.20 -24.65
C ILE A 23 29.77 -10.00 -24.34
N THR A 24 30.41 -8.99 -24.92
CA THR A 24 31.84 -8.72 -24.69
C THR A 24 32.09 -8.12 -23.30
N ARG A 25 33.32 -8.26 -22.75
CA ARG A 25 33.71 -7.63 -21.46
C ARG A 25 33.42 -6.12 -21.41
N ILE A 26 33.54 -5.43 -22.54
CA ILE A 26 33.26 -3.98 -22.68
C ILE A 26 31.76 -3.70 -22.51
N GLN A 27 30.89 -4.53 -23.10
CA GLN A 27 29.45 -4.40 -22.93
C GLN A 27 29.00 -4.69 -21.50
N LEU A 28 29.56 -5.72 -20.84
CA LEU A 28 29.29 -6.00 -19.43
C LEU A 28 29.70 -4.82 -18.53
N ARG A 29 30.87 -4.22 -18.78
CA ARG A 29 31.34 -3.06 -18.01
C ARG A 29 30.43 -1.84 -18.21
N SER A 30 29.95 -1.60 -19.43
CA SER A 30 29.00 -0.52 -19.73
C SER A 30 27.64 -0.75 -19.04
N ILE A 31 27.11 -1.98 -19.09
CA ILE A 31 25.87 -2.37 -18.39
C ILE A 31 26.04 -2.20 -16.87
N PHE A 32 27.17 -2.63 -16.31
CA PHE A 32 27.49 -2.50 -14.90
C PHE A 32 27.56 -1.03 -14.45
N VAL A 33 28.30 -0.19 -15.18
CA VAL A 33 28.38 1.26 -14.89
C VAL A 33 27.00 1.91 -15.02
N GLY A 34 26.21 1.52 -16.03
CA GLY A 34 24.83 1.93 -16.18
C GLY A 34 23.98 1.52 -14.97
N TYR A 35 24.06 0.27 -14.54
CA TYR A 35 23.35 -0.28 -13.39
C TYR A 35 23.72 0.41 -12.08
N LEU A 36 25.01 0.60 -11.79
CA LEU A 36 25.45 1.36 -10.62
C LEU A 36 24.91 2.79 -10.64
N LYS A 37 24.89 3.45 -11.81
CA LYS A 37 24.24 4.76 -11.96
C LYS A 37 22.74 4.70 -11.66
N ILE A 38 22.01 3.66 -12.11
CA ILE A 38 20.59 3.48 -11.77
C ILE A 38 20.42 3.29 -10.28
N LEU A 39 21.15 2.35 -9.69
CA LEU A 39 21.06 2.02 -8.28
C LEU A 39 21.32 3.26 -7.47
N ASN A 40 22.41 3.98 -7.74
CA ASN A 40 22.74 5.23 -7.05
C ASN A 40 21.66 6.30 -7.25
N LYS A 41 21.08 6.42 -8.46
CA LYS A 41 19.99 7.38 -8.74
C LYS A 41 18.68 6.99 -8.04
N LYS A 42 18.34 5.70 -7.99
CA LYS A 42 17.18 5.16 -7.25
C LYS A 42 17.38 5.37 -5.77
N THR A 43 18.54 4.98 -5.23
CA THR A 43 18.94 5.25 -3.84
C THR A 43 18.76 6.73 -3.52
N ARG A 44 19.36 7.65 -4.28
CA ARG A 44 19.22 9.10 -4.01
C ARG A 44 17.78 9.65 -4.12
N ARG A 45 16.90 9.02 -4.90
CA ARG A 45 15.49 9.44 -5.02
C ARG A 45 14.64 8.85 -3.91
N ASP A 46 14.82 7.57 -3.64
CA ASP A 46 14.07 6.84 -2.63
C ASP A 46 14.51 7.26 -1.22
N THR A 47 15.77 7.66 -0.98
CA THR A 47 16.24 8.03 0.37
C THR A 47 15.93 9.47 0.80
N ARG A 48 15.30 10.30 -0.04
CA ARG A 48 14.95 11.68 0.36
C ARG A 48 13.88 11.73 1.44
N ASP A 49 12.92 10.83 1.34
CA ASP A 49 11.89 10.64 2.35
C ASP A 49 12.35 9.53 3.29
N GLU A 50 12.46 9.84 4.57
CA GLU A 50 12.83 8.88 5.60
C GLU A 50 11.84 7.71 5.72
N THR A 51 10.58 7.93 5.35
CA THR A 51 9.50 6.93 5.33
C THR A 51 9.45 6.12 4.04
N SER A 52 10.46 6.26 3.17
CA SER A 52 10.51 5.45 1.96
C SER A 52 10.69 3.97 2.29
N ARG A 53 10.16 3.11 1.41
CA ARG A 53 10.28 1.65 1.53
C ARG A 53 11.71 1.17 1.75
N ARG A 54 12.69 1.82 1.11
CA ARG A 54 14.10 1.46 1.23
C ARG A 54 14.65 1.81 2.62
N ASN A 55 14.33 2.99 3.12
CA ASN A 55 14.78 3.44 4.44
C ASN A 55 14.13 2.61 5.56
N ILE A 56 12.84 2.29 5.42
CA ILE A 56 12.15 1.36 6.31
C ILE A 56 12.81 -0.02 6.28
N LEU A 57 13.04 -0.58 5.08
CA LEU A 57 13.71 -1.88 4.95
C LEU A 57 15.09 -1.91 5.61
N ASN A 58 15.89 -0.83 5.50
CA ASN A 58 17.19 -0.76 6.19
C ASN A 58 17.05 -0.83 7.72
N ARG A 59 16.04 -0.17 8.30
CA ARG A 59 15.74 -0.26 9.74
C ARG A 59 15.33 -1.70 10.11
N GLU A 60 14.52 -2.33 9.28
CA GLU A 60 14.08 -3.71 9.47
C GLU A 60 15.20 -4.74 9.31
N ILE A 61 16.15 -4.50 8.40
CA ILE A 61 17.37 -5.30 8.28
C ILE A 61 18.18 -5.20 9.57
N GLN A 62 18.34 -3.99 10.13
CA GLN A 62 19.04 -3.83 11.41
C GLN A 62 18.35 -4.59 12.55
N GLU A 63 17.01 -4.64 12.55
CA GLU A 63 16.27 -5.46 13.54
C GLU A 63 16.46 -6.95 13.34
N CYS A 64 16.45 -7.41 12.08
CA CYS A 64 16.75 -8.81 11.76
C CYS A 64 18.15 -9.19 12.24
N LEU A 65 19.15 -8.32 12.04
CA LEU A 65 20.50 -8.52 12.54
C LEU A 65 20.55 -8.56 14.07
N ASN A 66 19.84 -7.66 14.76
CA ASN A 66 19.77 -7.70 16.22
C ASN A 66 19.13 -9.01 16.75
N ILE A 67 18.24 -9.66 15.99
CA ILE A 67 17.67 -10.98 16.36
C ILE A 67 18.69 -12.09 16.12
N PHE A 68 19.38 -12.06 14.97
CA PHE A 68 20.46 -13.00 14.66
C PHE A 68 21.58 -12.94 15.70
N ASP A 69 21.97 -11.73 16.10
CA ASP A 69 23.01 -11.48 17.11
C ASP A 69 22.64 -12.05 18.48
N LYS A 70 21.36 -12.05 18.89
CA LYS A 70 20.97 -12.67 20.18
C LYS A 70 21.26 -14.17 20.25
N GLY A 71 21.52 -14.82 19.12
CA GLY A 71 21.99 -16.20 19.04
C GLY A 71 23.49 -16.37 18.79
N SER A 72 24.29 -15.29 18.72
CA SER A 72 25.74 -15.33 18.43
C SER A 72 26.55 -14.34 19.29
N ASP A 73 27.85 -14.56 19.51
CA ASP A 73 28.71 -13.61 20.27
C ASP A 73 29.12 -12.35 19.47
N THR A 74 28.47 -12.08 18.34
CA THR A 74 28.82 -10.99 17.40
C THR A 74 27.70 -9.96 17.32
N ARG A 75 28.07 -8.67 17.21
CA ARG A 75 27.14 -7.56 17.01
C ARG A 75 27.24 -7.05 15.58
N LEU A 76 26.28 -7.38 14.73
CA LEU A 76 26.27 -7.05 13.31
C LEU A 76 25.49 -5.75 13.03
N GLY A 77 26.08 -4.90 12.22
CA GLY A 77 25.48 -3.69 11.66
C GLY A 77 25.20 -3.80 10.17
N LEU A 78 24.62 -2.74 9.60
CA LEU A 78 24.36 -2.63 8.16
C LEU A 78 25.63 -2.74 7.29
N ASP A 79 26.79 -2.32 7.80
CA ASP A 79 28.06 -2.42 7.07
C ASP A 79 28.54 -3.88 6.96
N ASP A 80 28.19 -4.74 7.91
CA ASP A 80 28.54 -6.17 7.94
C ASP A 80 27.72 -7.03 6.97
N VAL A 81 26.67 -6.45 6.37
CA VAL A 81 25.86 -7.09 5.32
C VAL A 81 25.95 -6.38 3.98
N ARG A 82 26.80 -5.36 3.88
CA ARG A 82 26.90 -4.53 2.68
C ARG A 82 27.52 -5.31 1.53
N ASN A 83 26.91 -5.23 0.35
CA ASN A 83 27.42 -5.85 -0.86
C ASN A 83 28.38 -4.91 -1.58
N GLY A 84 29.64 -5.33 -1.72
CA GLY A 84 30.66 -4.62 -2.48
C GLY A 84 30.38 -4.61 -3.99
N PRO A 85 31.04 -3.72 -4.77
CA PRO A 85 30.83 -3.59 -6.21
C PRO A 85 30.99 -4.90 -6.99
N ASP A 86 31.94 -5.75 -6.60
CA ASP A 86 32.24 -7.02 -7.29
C ASP A 86 31.07 -8.02 -7.15
N VAL A 87 30.52 -8.14 -5.94
CA VAL A 87 29.33 -8.97 -5.69
C VAL A 87 28.12 -8.40 -6.46
N LEU A 88 27.93 -7.08 -6.43
CA LEU A 88 26.85 -6.45 -7.21
C LEU A 88 27.01 -6.71 -8.71
N GLN A 89 28.25 -6.73 -9.23
CA GLN A 89 28.54 -6.98 -10.64
C GLN A 89 28.21 -8.42 -11.04
N GLN A 90 28.57 -9.38 -10.20
CA GLN A 90 28.37 -10.81 -10.45
C GLN A 90 26.89 -11.17 -10.59
N PHE A 91 26.00 -10.49 -9.85
CA PHE A 91 24.57 -10.78 -9.80
C PHE A 91 23.68 -9.75 -10.53
N ILE A 92 24.24 -8.97 -11.45
CA ILE A 92 23.41 -8.17 -12.37
C ILE A 92 22.54 -9.10 -13.22
N PHE A 93 21.32 -8.63 -13.52
CA PHE A 93 20.37 -9.26 -14.45
C PHE A 93 20.95 -9.42 -15.87
N THR A 94 21.81 -10.42 -16.04
CA THR A 94 22.45 -10.85 -17.28
C THR A 94 22.14 -12.34 -17.50
N LYS A 95 22.24 -12.81 -18.75
CA LYS A 95 22.07 -14.24 -19.07
C LYS A 95 23.14 -15.12 -18.40
N THR A 96 24.29 -14.55 -18.10
CA THR A 96 25.46 -15.20 -17.49
C THR A 96 25.44 -15.13 -15.97
N ARG A 97 24.37 -14.64 -15.34
CA ARG A 97 24.28 -14.58 -13.89
C ARG A 97 24.38 -15.99 -13.29
N PRO A 98 25.12 -16.19 -12.20
CA PRO A 98 25.16 -17.48 -11.52
C PRO A 98 23.76 -17.93 -11.10
N TYR A 99 23.48 -19.22 -11.30
CA TYR A 99 22.31 -19.85 -10.71
C TYR A 99 22.70 -20.35 -9.31
N VAL A 100 22.21 -19.68 -8.28
CA VAL A 100 22.52 -20.01 -6.89
C VAL A 100 21.25 -20.37 -6.16
N GLU A 101 21.18 -21.62 -5.71
CA GLU A 101 20.18 -22.07 -4.74
C GLU A 101 20.87 -22.36 -3.41
N LEU A 102 20.40 -21.67 -2.38
CA LEU A 102 20.85 -21.87 -1.01
C LEU A 102 19.78 -22.63 -0.24
N LYS A 103 20.21 -23.65 0.49
CA LYS A 103 19.38 -24.46 1.38
C LYS A 103 19.53 -23.95 2.82
N ASP A 104 18.58 -24.34 3.66
CA ASP A 104 18.64 -24.20 5.11
C ASP A 104 18.77 -22.73 5.56
N ILE A 105 18.09 -21.83 4.86
CA ILE A 105 17.98 -20.42 5.26
C ILE A 105 16.85 -20.33 6.29
N GLU A 106 17.20 -19.99 7.52
CA GLU A 106 16.22 -19.66 8.55
C GLU A 106 15.68 -18.24 8.34
N ILE A 107 14.37 -18.10 8.39
CA ILE A 107 13.69 -16.80 8.33
C ILE A 107 13.51 -16.30 9.76
N LEU A 108 14.14 -15.18 10.08
CA LEU A 108 14.23 -14.63 11.43
C LEU A 108 13.23 -13.49 11.66
N TYR A 109 12.91 -12.76 10.59
CA TYR A 109 12.12 -11.53 10.67
C TYR A 109 11.16 -11.43 9.49
N MET A 110 10.06 -10.71 9.68
CA MET A 110 9.13 -10.35 8.61
C MET A 110 9.03 -8.83 8.48
N THR A 111 9.26 -8.34 7.28
CA THR A 111 9.15 -6.91 6.92
C THR A 111 7.70 -6.44 7.03
N SER A 112 7.50 -5.14 7.17
CA SER A 112 6.19 -4.48 6.99
C SER A 112 5.66 -4.65 5.56
N GLU A 113 6.55 -4.97 4.63
CA GLU A 113 6.20 -5.27 3.25
C GLU A 113 5.87 -6.78 3.03
N GLY A 114 5.82 -7.59 4.09
CA GLY A 114 5.34 -8.98 4.07
C GLY A 114 6.32 -9.99 3.44
N GLU A 115 7.61 -9.67 3.41
CA GLU A 115 8.67 -10.60 3.03
C GLU A 115 9.45 -11.07 4.27
N GLY A 116 9.94 -12.31 4.23
CA GLY A 116 10.83 -12.82 5.26
C GLY A 116 12.27 -12.39 5.04
N LEU A 117 13.01 -12.15 6.12
CA LEU A 117 14.45 -11.89 6.11
C LEU A 117 15.17 -13.06 6.78
N GLY A 118 16.17 -13.60 6.10
CA GLY A 118 17.14 -14.55 6.68
C GLY A 118 18.57 -14.01 6.55
N VAL A 119 19.46 -14.41 7.45
CA VAL A 119 20.87 -14.00 7.44
C VAL A 119 21.72 -15.22 7.08
N VAL A 120 22.60 -15.07 6.08
CA VAL A 120 23.49 -16.15 5.62
C VAL A 120 24.92 -15.67 5.44
N PRO A 121 25.94 -16.48 5.76
CA PRO A 121 27.33 -16.17 5.40
C PRO A 121 27.50 -16.16 3.88
N LYS A 122 28.19 -15.14 3.34
CA LYS A 122 28.47 -15.01 1.89
C LYS A 122 29.29 -16.16 1.34
N ILE A 123 30.22 -16.70 2.13
CA ILE A 123 31.06 -17.85 1.77
C ILE A 123 30.26 -19.10 1.38
N LYS A 124 28.98 -19.19 1.77
CA LYS A 124 28.10 -20.30 1.36
C LYS A 124 27.77 -20.31 -0.13
N TYR A 125 27.94 -19.20 -0.86
CA TYR A 125 27.50 -19.11 -2.26
C TYR A 125 28.39 -18.28 -3.19
N ILE A 126 29.36 -17.55 -2.65
CA ILE A 126 30.41 -16.88 -3.42
C ILE A 126 31.76 -17.17 -2.80
N ASP A 127 32.80 -17.10 -3.62
CA ASP A 127 34.18 -17.07 -3.15
C ASP A 127 34.42 -15.73 -2.43
N PHE A 128 34.28 -15.75 -1.11
CA PHE A 128 34.40 -14.59 -0.22
C PHE A 128 35.45 -14.89 0.84
N LYS A 129 36.41 -13.99 1.02
CA LYS A 129 37.47 -14.17 2.01
C LYS A 129 36.95 -13.81 3.39
N SER A 130 37.00 -14.77 4.32
CA SER A 130 36.62 -14.52 5.71
C SER A 130 37.51 -13.44 6.34
N GLY A 131 36.91 -12.59 7.18
CA GLY A 131 37.56 -11.41 7.77
C GLY A 131 37.45 -10.11 6.95
N GLU A 132 36.84 -10.12 5.76
CA GLU A 132 36.46 -8.91 5.04
C GLU A 132 35.12 -8.33 5.54
N ASN A 133 35.00 -6.99 5.57
CA ASN A 133 33.73 -6.33 5.88
C ASN A 133 32.61 -6.82 4.95
N GLY A 134 31.43 -7.08 5.50
CA GLY A 134 30.32 -7.60 4.72
C GLY A 134 30.26 -9.12 4.67
N GLU A 135 30.75 -9.87 5.65
CA GLU A 135 30.79 -11.34 5.62
C GLU A 135 29.40 -12.00 5.49
N PHE A 136 28.36 -11.31 5.92
CA PHE A 136 26.99 -11.81 5.89
C PHE A 136 26.16 -11.19 4.76
N SER A 137 25.05 -11.83 4.43
CA SER A 137 24.03 -11.32 3.53
C SER A 137 22.66 -11.53 4.12
N VAL A 138 21.87 -10.46 4.11
CA VAL A 138 20.44 -10.55 4.45
C VAL A 138 19.68 -10.88 3.18
N VAL A 139 19.07 -12.05 3.12
CA VAL A 139 18.25 -12.50 2.00
C VAL A 139 16.80 -12.19 2.30
N LYS A 140 16.18 -11.37 1.44
CA LYS A 140 14.76 -11.03 1.50
C LYS A 140 13.99 -11.97 0.58
N ILE A 141 13.13 -12.80 1.16
CA ILE A 141 12.44 -13.90 0.49
C ILE A 141 10.93 -13.71 0.66
N PRO A 142 10.18 -13.41 -0.41
CA PRO A 142 8.74 -13.25 -0.31
C PRO A 142 8.06 -14.60 -0.05
N LYS A 143 6.81 -14.57 0.44
CA LYS A 143 6.02 -15.77 0.78
C LYS A 143 6.65 -16.64 1.85
N THR A 144 7.45 -16.06 2.74
CA THR A 144 8.04 -16.75 3.90
C THR A 144 7.70 -16.00 5.17
N VAL A 145 7.74 -16.70 6.29
CA VAL A 145 7.38 -16.18 7.62
C VAL A 145 8.44 -16.59 8.65
N PRO A 146 8.55 -15.88 9.79
CA PRO A 146 9.52 -16.23 10.83
C PRO A 146 9.37 -17.68 11.28
N GLY A 147 10.50 -18.37 11.43
CA GLY A 147 10.59 -19.79 11.77
C GLY A 147 10.56 -20.74 10.57
N ASP A 148 10.27 -20.27 9.36
CA ASP A 148 10.47 -21.07 8.14
C ASP A 148 11.98 -21.37 7.95
N ILE A 149 12.29 -22.61 7.60
CA ILE A 149 13.61 -23.02 7.07
C ILE A 149 13.40 -23.29 5.58
N VAL A 150 14.08 -22.54 4.72
CA VAL A 150 13.77 -22.52 3.29
C VAL A 150 14.98 -22.81 2.41
N THR A 151 14.69 -23.39 1.26
CA THR A 151 15.54 -23.32 0.09
C THR A 151 15.11 -22.12 -0.75
N ALA A 152 16.04 -21.23 -1.07
CA ALA A 152 15.78 -20.05 -1.88
C ALA A 152 16.79 -19.90 -3.02
N ARG A 153 16.30 -19.45 -4.17
CA ARG A 153 17.13 -19.06 -5.31
C ARG A 153 17.50 -17.60 -5.16
N LEU A 154 18.78 -17.30 -5.08
CA LEU A 154 19.26 -15.92 -5.03
C LEU A 154 19.09 -15.27 -6.41
N LEU A 155 18.56 -14.06 -6.42
CA LEU A 155 18.32 -13.27 -7.62
C LEU A 155 19.33 -12.13 -7.71
N MET A 156 18.94 -10.93 -7.32
CA MET A 156 19.70 -9.71 -7.52
C MET A 156 20.18 -9.18 -6.17
N HIS A 157 21.48 -8.92 -6.08
CA HIS A 157 22.06 -8.27 -4.91
C HIS A 157 21.80 -6.77 -4.96
N GLN A 158 21.30 -6.26 -3.84
CA GLN A 158 21.18 -4.85 -3.52
C GLN A 158 22.29 -4.45 -2.55
N HIS A 159 22.38 -3.17 -2.22
CA HIS A 159 23.49 -2.69 -1.37
C HIS A 159 23.50 -3.35 0.01
N ASN A 160 22.34 -3.56 0.64
CA ASN A 160 22.24 -4.04 2.04
C ASN A 160 21.49 -5.37 2.16
N HIS A 161 21.04 -5.94 1.04
CA HIS A 161 20.27 -7.19 1.03
C HIS A 161 20.37 -7.90 -0.31
N VAL A 162 19.89 -9.14 -0.36
CA VAL A 162 19.78 -9.98 -1.55
C VAL A 162 18.32 -10.27 -1.80
N GLU A 163 17.84 -10.08 -3.03
CA GLU A 163 16.51 -10.53 -3.42
C GLU A 163 16.54 -12.05 -3.62
N GLY A 164 15.70 -12.79 -2.90
CA GLY A 164 15.56 -14.23 -3.02
C GLY A 164 14.19 -14.64 -3.56
N LEU A 165 14.11 -15.80 -4.19
CA LEU A 165 12.86 -16.45 -4.56
C LEU A 165 12.72 -17.75 -3.78
N LEU A 166 11.58 -17.92 -3.09
CA LEU A 166 11.26 -19.17 -2.41
C LEU A 166 11.18 -20.32 -3.42
N VAL A 167 11.98 -21.37 -3.18
CA VAL A 167 11.90 -22.64 -3.93
C VAL A 167 11.06 -23.64 -3.16
N LYS A 168 11.36 -23.83 -1.87
CA LYS A 168 10.65 -24.76 -0.99
C LYS A 168 10.82 -24.37 0.47
N VAL A 169 9.78 -24.59 1.28
CA VAL A 169 9.86 -24.59 2.74
C VAL A 169 10.12 -26.02 3.20
N GLN A 170 11.20 -26.22 3.93
CA GLN A 170 11.68 -27.55 4.31
C GLN A 170 10.95 -28.08 5.55
N ASN A 171 10.66 -27.21 6.51
CA ASN A 171 10.01 -27.53 7.78
C ASN A 171 8.52 -27.19 7.79
N GLU A 172 7.83 -27.40 6.65
CA GLU A 172 6.39 -27.15 6.55
C GLU A 172 5.60 -27.96 7.60
N GLY A 173 4.72 -27.29 8.35
CA GLY A 173 3.97 -27.90 9.45
C GLY A 173 4.72 -28.01 10.78
N SER A 174 5.96 -27.52 10.86
CA SER A 174 6.69 -27.39 12.12
C SER A 174 6.02 -26.38 13.06
N ARG A 175 6.02 -26.68 14.37
CA ARG A 175 5.55 -25.75 15.41
C ARG A 175 6.45 -24.51 15.58
N ASN A 176 7.66 -24.55 15.03
CA ASN A 176 8.60 -23.42 15.10
C ASN A 176 8.29 -22.34 14.05
N SER A 177 7.46 -22.64 13.05
CA SER A 177 7.00 -21.66 12.05
C SER A 177 5.53 -21.33 12.30
N ILE A 178 5.17 -20.06 12.12
CA ILE A 178 3.78 -19.61 12.13
C ILE A 178 3.02 -19.98 10.85
N ARG A 179 3.70 -20.62 9.87
CA ARG A 179 3.11 -21.06 8.61
C ARG A 179 2.12 -22.20 8.79
N ASN A 180 0.96 -22.06 8.17
CA ASN A 180 0.04 -23.14 7.89
C ASN A 180 -0.55 -23.03 6.48
N ASN A 181 -0.04 -23.87 5.57
CA ASN A 181 -0.46 -23.85 4.16
C ASN A 181 -1.92 -24.33 3.94
N ARG A 182 -2.59 -24.91 4.95
CA ARG A 182 -4.03 -25.27 4.86
C ARG A 182 -4.94 -24.05 4.69
N TYR A 183 -4.48 -22.86 5.09
CA TYR A 183 -5.20 -21.60 4.90
C TYR A 183 -5.09 -21.05 3.47
N ILE A 184 -4.21 -21.61 2.62
CA ILE A 184 -4.01 -21.11 1.25
C ILE A 184 -5.21 -21.52 0.38
N VAL A 185 -6.08 -20.55 0.09
CA VAL A 185 -7.25 -20.72 -0.79
C VAL A 185 -6.89 -20.55 -2.27
N CYS A 186 -5.96 -19.63 -2.59
CA CYS A 186 -5.62 -19.30 -3.97
C CYS A 186 -4.54 -20.25 -4.52
N ASN A 187 -4.86 -20.99 -5.58
CA ASN A 187 -3.91 -21.85 -6.29
C ASN A 187 -2.71 -21.08 -6.90
N LYS A 188 -2.85 -19.76 -7.11
CA LYS A 188 -1.80 -18.87 -7.61
C LYS A 188 -1.06 -18.13 -6.49
N PHE A 189 -1.33 -18.43 -5.22
CA PHE A 189 -0.79 -17.67 -4.09
C PHE A 189 0.74 -17.56 -4.11
N ASN A 190 1.45 -18.66 -4.36
CA ASN A 190 2.92 -18.67 -4.30
C ASN A 190 3.58 -17.87 -5.44
N GLU A 191 2.87 -17.66 -6.53
CA GLU A 191 3.39 -17.03 -7.75
C GLU A 191 2.90 -15.57 -7.90
N CYS A 192 1.71 -15.26 -7.40
CA CYS A 192 1.09 -13.94 -7.53
C CYS A 192 1.57 -12.96 -6.45
N THR A 193 1.84 -11.71 -6.86
CA THR A 193 2.24 -10.62 -5.96
C THR A 193 1.08 -9.99 -5.17
N GLY A 194 -0.17 -10.39 -5.41
CA GLY A 194 -1.36 -9.73 -4.86
C GLY A 194 -1.61 -9.96 -3.37
N CYS A 195 -1.59 -11.21 -2.91
CA CYS A 195 -1.76 -11.56 -1.49
C CYS A 195 -0.41 -11.87 -0.85
N ASN A 196 -0.22 -11.60 0.44
CA ASN A 196 1.02 -11.85 1.16
C ASN A 196 0.88 -12.94 2.23
N PHE A 197 -0.32 -13.11 2.80
CA PHE A 197 -0.46 -13.77 4.11
C PHE A 197 -1.40 -14.98 4.13
N GLN A 198 -1.80 -15.55 2.99
CA GLN A 198 -2.75 -16.69 2.98
C GLN A 198 -2.23 -17.95 3.70
N MET A 199 -0.94 -18.02 4.03
CA MET A 199 -0.35 -19.10 4.83
C MET A 199 -0.43 -18.85 6.35
N LEU A 200 -1.09 -17.78 6.79
CA LEU A 200 -1.21 -17.39 8.19
C LEU A 200 -2.67 -17.48 8.65
N SER A 201 -2.89 -17.81 9.92
CA SER A 201 -4.20 -17.63 10.54
C SER A 201 -4.61 -16.17 10.49
N TYR A 202 -5.91 -15.86 10.46
CA TYR A 202 -6.35 -14.46 10.35
C TYR A 202 -5.89 -13.61 11.54
N ASP A 203 -5.90 -14.17 12.75
CA ASP A 203 -5.38 -13.50 13.96
C ASP A 203 -3.89 -13.16 13.83
N ASP A 204 -3.07 -14.04 13.25
CA ASP A 204 -1.67 -13.74 12.99
C ASP A 204 -1.52 -12.59 11.97
N GLN A 205 -2.40 -12.49 10.98
CA GLN A 205 -2.40 -11.37 10.04
C GLN A 205 -2.67 -10.04 10.77
N LEU A 206 -3.68 -10.01 11.63
CA LEU A 206 -4.03 -8.83 12.44
C LEU A 206 -2.88 -8.43 13.36
N ASN A 207 -2.28 -9.40 14.05
CA ASN A 207 -1.12 -9.19 14.91
C ASN A 207 0.08 -8.60 14.16
N LEU A 208 0.35 -9.07 12.93
CA LEU A 208 1.45 -8.55 12.10
C LEU A 208 1.17 -7.13 11.60
N LYS A 209 -0.10 -6.81 11.31
CA LYS A 209 -0.53 -5.46 10.95
C LYS A 209 -0.43 -4.49 12.14
N GLN A 210 -0.84 -4.92 13.33
CA GLN A 210 -0.65 -4.15 14.57
C GLN A 210 0.84 -3.88 14.82
N LYS A 211 1.69 -4.90 14.71
CA LYS A 211 3.15 -4.74 14.81
C LYS A 211 3.69 -3.76 13.77
N THR A 212 3.10 -3.70 12.57
CA THR A 212 3.50 -2.73 11.54
C THR A 212 3.17 -1.30 11.94
N ILE A 213 2.01 -1.06 12.55
CA ILE A 213 1.66 0.25 13.15
C ILE A 213 2.65 0.59 14.26
N GLN A 214 2.88 -0.31 15.22
CA GLN A 214 3.81 -0.10 16.33
C GLN A 214 5.24 0.19 15.86
N LYS A 215 5.73 -0.52 14.83
CA LYS A 215 7.03 -0.26 14.20
C LYS A 215 7.11 1.14 13.62
N ALA A 216 6.07 1.58 12.91
CA ALA A 216 6.05 2.91 12.31
C ALA A 216 6.21 4.02 13.36
N PHE A 217 5.45 3.95 14.45
CA PHE A 217 5.56 4.92 15.53
C PHE A 217 6.87 4.79 16.30
N ARG A 218 7.41 3.58 16.52
CA ARG A 218 8.74 3.42 17.12
C ARG A 218 9.85 4.04 16.28
N TYR A 219 9.73 4.02 14.95
CA TYR A 219 10.73 4.61 14.05
C TYR A 219 10.66 6.13 13.96
N PHE A 220 9.45 6.68 13.90
CA PHE A 220 9.26 8.08 13.52
C PHE A 220 8.67 8.95 14.64
N TYR A 221 8.04 8.36 15.66
CA TYR A 221 7.50 9.09 16.80
C TYR A 221 7.54 8.27 18.12
N PRO A 222 8.72 7.84 18.60
CA PRO A 222 8.83 6.94 19.75
C PRO A 222 8.27 7.54 21.05
N LYS A 223 8.25 8.87 21.18
CA LYS A 223 7.74 9.59 22.36
C LYS A 223 6.25 9.32 22.64
N ILE A 224 5.48 8.86 21.64
CA ILE A 224 4.07 8.51 21.84
C ILE A 224 3.87 7.43 22.90
N PHE A 225 4.88 6.55 23.08
CA PHE A 225 4.79 5.44 24.01
C PHE A 225 4.98 5.88 25.48
N ASP A 226 5.36 7.13 25.72
CA ASP A 226 5.36 7.73 27.06
C ASP A 226 3.92 8.01 27.54
N SER A 227 2.98 8.26 26.60
CA SER A 227 1.58 8.55 26.90
C SER A 227 0.63 7.38 26.63
N ILE A 228 0.91 6.55 25.62
CA ILE A 228 0.06 5.39 25.25
C ILE A 228 0.90 4.11 25.29
N PRO A 229 0.64 3.18 26.21
CA PRO A 229 1.37 1.92 26.30
C PRO A 229 1.31 1.09 25.01
N MET A 230 2.44 0.51 24.63
CA MET A 230 2.59 -0.19 23.34
C MET A 230 1.67 -1.41 23.19
N ASN A 231 1.34 -2.12 24.29
CA ASN A 231 0.50 -3.32 24.26
C ASN A 231 -0.92 -3.05 23.71
N ASN A 232 -1.46 -1.85 23.93
CA ASN A 232 -2.79 -1.46 23.45
C ASN A 232 -2.72 -0.49 22.26
N PHE A 233 -1.52 -0.24 21.71
CA PHE A 233 -1.33 0.70 20.62
C PHE A 233 -1.53 0.03 19.26
N GLY A 234 -2.29 0.67 18.38
CA GLY A 234 -2.46 0.24 16.98
C GLY A 234 -3.21 -1.08 16.82
N VAL A 235 -4.11 -1.43 17.75
CA VAL A 235 -4.95 -2.63 17.64
C VAL A 235 -5.72 -2.58 16.31
N VAL A 236 -5.73 -3.69 15.58
CA VAL A 236 -6.33 -3.73 14.23
C VAL A 236 -7.71 -4.34 14.30
N SER A 237 -8.72 -3.55 13.95
CA SER A 237 -10.09 -4.03 13.77
C SER A 237 -10.18 -4.95 12.55
N PRO A 238 -10.77 -6.15 12.70
CA PRO A 238 -10.88 -7.12 11.61
C PRO A 238 -11.82 -6.62 10.51
N SER A 239 -11.59 -7.10 9.29
CA SER A 239 -12.57 -6.98 8.21
C SER A 239 -13.76 -7.89 8.47
N PRO A 240 -15.01 -7.45 8.25
CA PRO A 240 -16.17 -8.33 8.33
C PRO A 240 -16.12 -9.52 7.36
N VAL A 241 -15.40 -9.37 6.25
CA VAL A 241 -15.15 -10.45 5.29
C VAL A 241 -13.67 -10.53 4.91
N GLU A 242 -13.11 -11.74 4.95
CA GLU A 242 -11.69 -12.00 4.64
C GLU A 242 -11.44 -12.29 3.15
N TYR A 243 -12.48 -12.75 2.44
CA TYR A 243 -12.47 -13.09 1.03
C TYR A 243 -13.69 -12.48 0.35
N SER A 244 -13.69 -12.44 -0.99
CA SER A 244 -14.77 -11.82 -1.78
C SER A 244 -15.09 -10.36 -1.42
N TYR A 245 -14.16 -9.63 -0.80
CA TYR A 245 -14.36 -8.26 -0.34
C TYR A 245 -14.00 -7.22 -1.42
N ARG A 246 -13.13 -7.58 -2.37
CA ARG A 246 -12.47 -6.62 -3.26
C ARG A 246 -13.35 -6.26 -4.44
N THR A 247 -13.87 -5.03 -4.43
CA THR A 247 -14.83 -4.50 -5.42
C THR A 247 -14.17 -3.93 -6.69
N LYS A 248 -12.85 -3.94 -6.81
CA LYS A 248 -12.13 -3.50 -8.03
C LYS A 248 -10.89 -4.33 -8.31
N LEU A 249 -10.76 -4.81 -9.55
CA LEU A 249 -9.56 -5.45 -10.09
C LEU A 249 -9.08 -4.73 -11.35
N THR A 250 -7.76 -4.68 -11.53
CA THR A 250 -7.13 -4.14 -12.73
C THR A 250 -6.06 -5.09 -13.30
N PRO A 251 -6.45 -6.25 -13.88
CA PRO A 251 -5.49 -7.19 -14.42
C PRO A 251 -4.80 -6.61 -15.67
N HIS A 252 -3.51 -6.89 -15.80
CA HIS A 252 -2.65 -6.43 -16.88
C HIS A 252 -2.35 -7.56 -17.85
N PHE A 253 -2.05 -7.20 -19.09
CA PHE A 253 -1.58 -8.12 -20.11
C PHE A 253 -0.63 -7.43 -21.08
N THR A 254 0.13 -8.24 -21.82
CA THR A 254 1.01 -7.77 -22.89
C THR A 254 0.65 -8.51 -24.18
N TYR A 255 0.49 -7.76 -25.28
CA TYR A 255 0.21 -8.37 -26.58
C TYR A 255 1.38 -9.26 -27.01
N LYS A 256 1.04 -10.49 -27.43
CA LYS A 256 1.97 -11.45 -28.03
C LYS A 256 1.46 -11.91 -29.38
N ARG A 257 2.35 -12.54 -30.16
CA ARG A 257 2.04 -13.04 -31.52
C ARG A 257 1.07 -14.22 -31.48
N LYS A 258 1.23 -15.11 -30.51
CA LYS A 258 0.34 -16.26 -30.31
C LYS A 258 -0.56 -15.99 -29.10
N ILE A 259 -1.84 -16.29 -29.25
CA ILE A 259 -2.86 -16.06 -28.21
C ILE A 259 -2.59 -16.96 -27.00
N GLU A 260 -2.17 -18.20 -27.24
CA GLU A 260 -1.80 -19.18 -26.21
C GLU A 260 -0.69 -18.70 -25.25
N ASP A 261 0.10 -17.71 -25.67
CA ASP A 261 1.17 -17.15 -24.85
C ASP A 261 0.70 -15.95 -23.98
N VAL A 262 -0.52 -15.45 -24.17
CA VAL A 262 -1.02 -14.23 -23.53
C VAL A 262 -1.55 -14.56 -22.13
N ALA A 263 -0.84 -14.08 -21.11
CA ALA A 263 -1.32 -14.09 -19.73
C ALA A 263 -2.03 -12.77 -19.41
N ILE A 264 -3.23 -12.86 -18.85
CA ILE A 264 -4.01 -11.73 -18.32
C ILE A 264 -4.09 -11.90 -16.81
N GLY A 265 -3.51 -10.96 -16.06
CA GLY A 265 -3.54 -11.04 -14.60
C GLY A 265 -2.59 -10.09 -13.91
N TYR A 266 -1.81 -10.59 -12.94
CA TYR A 266 -0.93 -9.76 -12.11
C TYR A 266 0.54 -10.04 -12.35
N ASN A 267 1.42 -9.31 -11.68
CA ASN A 267 2.85 -9.59 -11.76
C ASN A 267 3.17 -10.89 -11.02
N HIS A 268 3.95 -11.73 -11.68
CA HIS A 268 4.56 -12.91 -11.10
C HIS A 268 5.69 -12.46 -10.14
N ILE A 269 5.87 -13.19 -9.04
CA ILE A 269 6.85 -12.91 -7.99
C ILE A 269 8.30 -13.03 -8.48
N ASP A 270 8.55 -14.00 -9.36
CA ASP A 270 9.74 -14.04 -10.21
C ASP A 270 9.64 -12.97 -11.31
N PRO A 271 10.45 -11.90 -11.26
CA PRO A 271 10.39 -10.81 -12.24
C PRO A 271 10.80 -11.26 -13.66
N THR A 272 11.40 -12.45 -13.83
CA THR A 272 11.73 -13.00 -15.15
C THR A 272 10.51 -13.58 -15.88
N LYS A 273 9.46 -13.98 -15.15
CA LYS A 273 8.27 -14.63 -15.72
C LYS A 273 7.18 -13.64 -16.18
N GLY A 274 7.24 -12.39 -15.72
CA GLY A 274 6.32 -11.33 -16.16
C GLY A 274 4.94 -11.44 -15.52
N THR A 275 3.91 -11.72 -16.31
CA THR A 275 2.50 -11.73 -15.86
C THR A 275 2.04 -13.15 -15.57
N ILE A 276 1.40 -13.36 -14.41
CA ILE A 276 0.69 -14.58 -14.09
C ILE A 276 -0.73 -14.52 -14.65
N ASP A 277 -1.13 -15.60 -15.31
CA ASP A 277 -2.49 -15.71 -15.85
C ASP A 277 -3.49 -16.09 -14.75
N ILE A 278 -4.57 -15.33 -14.64
CA ILE A 278 -5.60 -15.51 -13.60
C ILE A 278 -7.00 -15.54 -14.22
N ASP A 279 -7.76 -16.57 -13.91
CA ASP A 279 -9.18 -16.72 -14.27
C ASP A 279 -10.12 -16.53 -13.07
N HIS A 280 -9.58 -16.66 -11.85
CA HIS A 280 -10.30 -16.48 -10.61
C HIS A 280 -9.40 -15.85 -9.52
N CYS A 281 -9.98 -14.97 -8.70
CA CYS A 281 -9.30 -14.32 -7.58
C CYS A 281 -10.17 -14.42 -6.31
N PRO A 282 -9.79 -15.24 -5.30
CA PRO A 282 -10.63 -15.47 -4.11
C PRO A 282 -10.96 -14.23 -3.29
N ILE A 283 -10.12 -13.20 -3.33
CA ILE A 283 -10.40 -11.94 -2.62
C ILE A 283 -11.35 -11.02 -3.38
N ALA A 284 -11.60 -11.26 -4.68
CA ALA A 284 -12.50 -10.46 -5.50
C ALA A 284 -13.94 -10.91 -5.36
N THR A 285 -14.88 -9.98 -5.49
CA THR A 285 -16.30 -10.28 -5.37
C THR A 285 -16.75 -11.26 -6.45
N ARG A 286 -17.87 -11.96 -6.19
CA ARG A 286 -18.44 -12.95 -7.12
C ARG A 286 -18.74 -12.33 -8.49
N SER A 287 -19.32 -11.12 -8.52
CA SER A 287 -19.68 -10.43 -9.76
C SER A 287 -18.45 -10.16 -10.64
N ILE A 288 -17.32 -9.80 -10.02
CA ILE A 288 -16.05 -9.58 -10.71
C ILE A 288 -15.48 -10.89 -11.24
N ASN A 289 -15.44 -11.95 -10.44
CA ASN A 289 -14.92 -13.24 -10.90
C ASN A 289 -15.72 -13.81 -12.08
N GLN A 290 -17.05 -13.65 -12.07
CA GLN A 290 -17.90 -14.05 -13.19
C GLN A 290 -17.61 -13.24 -14.47
N GLU A 291 -17.38 -11.93 -14.33
CA GLU A 291 -17.11 -11.07 -15.48
C GLU A 291 -15.66 -11.16 -15.96
N LEU A 292 -14.72 -11.49 -15.09
CA LEU A 292 -13.31 -11.71 -15.42
C LEU A 292 -13.16 -12.79 -16.49
N VAL A 293 -13.85 -13.92 -16.36
CA VAL A 293 -13.81 -15.01 -17.33
C VAL A 293 -14.28 -14.53 -18.72
N LYS A 294 -15.40 -13.80 -18.78
CA LYS A 294 -15.96 -13.29 -20.05
C LYS A 294 -15.07 -12.23 -20.69
N LEU A 295 -14.56 -11.29 -19.88
CA LEU A 295 -13.70 -10.21 -20.35
C LEU A 295 -12.38 -10.77 -20.87
N ARG A 296 -11.84 -11.82 -20.23
CA ARG A 296 -10.66 -12.54 -20.71
C ARG A 296 -10.91 -13.14 -22.10
N SER A 297 -11.96 -13.94 -22.27
CA SER A 297 -12.27 -14.58 -23.56
C SER A 297 -12.43 -13.55 -24.68
N SER A 298 -13.26 -12.53 -24.47
CA SER A 298 -13.47 -11.46 -25.46
C SER A 298 -12.19 -10.64 -25.75
N THR A 299 -11.32 -10.44 -24.77
CA THR A 299 -10.02 -9.78 -24.98
C THR A 299 -9.12 -10.63 -25.89
N LEU A 300 -9.03 -11.93 -25.62
CA LEU A 300 -8.20 -12.86 -26.42
C LEU A 300 -8.73 -13.00 -27.86
N GLU A 301 -10.05 -13.08 -28.05
CA GLU A 301 -10.70 -13.09 -29.37
C GLU A 301 -10.45 -11.76 -30.12
N GLY A 302 -10.61 -10.63 -29.44
CA GLY A 302 -10.34 -9.32 -30.02
C GLY A 302 -8.87 -9.13 -30.43
N MET A 303 -7.93 -9.78 -29.73
CA MET A 303 -6.51 -9.77 -30.09
C MET A 303 -6.21 -10.58 -31.36
N ALA A 304 -6.93 -11.68 -31.62
CA ALA A 304 -6.79 -12.46 -32.85
C ALA A 304 -7.01 -11.61 -34.11
N SER A 305 -7.88 -10.59 -33.99
CA SER A 305 -8.29 -9.72 -35.10
C SER A 305 -7.36 -8.51 -35.35
N ARG A 306 -6.37 -8.24 -34.49
CA ARG A 306 -5.55 -7.02 -34.53
C ARG A 306 -4.07 -7.32 -34.67
N GLN A 307 -3.35 -6.50 -35.45
CA GLN A 307 -1.89 -6.58 -35.48
C GLN A 307 -1.31 -6.20 -34.10
N PRO A 308 -0.42 -7.04 -33.53
CA PRO A 308 0.12 -6.79 -32.20
C PRO A 308 1.01 -5.55 -32.20
N LYS A 309 0.63 -4.54 -31.41
CA LYS A 309 1.56 -3.51 -30.95
C LYS A 309 2.15 -3.97 -29.61
N HIS A 310 3.47 -3.86 -29.44
CA HIS A 310 4.13 -4.10 -28.15
C HIS A 310 3.76 -3.01 -27.13
N SER A 311 2.54 -3.08 -26.61
CA SER A 311 2.03 -2.22 -25.54
C SER A 311 1.51 -3.09 -24.40
N GLN A 312 1.90 -2.78 -23.16
CA GLN A 312 1.21 -3.31 -21.99
C GLN A 312 -0.18 -2.65 -21.92
N SER A 313 -1.20 -3.41 -21.54
CA SER A 313 -2.56 -2.93 -21.37
C SER A 313 -3.15 -3.43 -20.06
N THR A 314 -4.17 -2.71 -19.58
CA THR A 314 -4.81 -2.96 -18.29
C THR A 314 -6.31 -3.01 -18.50
N LEU A 315 -6.92 -4.09 -18.06
CA LEU A 315 -8.36 -4.21 -17.95
C LEU A 315 -8.81 -3.57 -16.63
N VAL A 316 -10.07 -3.14 -16.55
CA VAL A 316 -10.69 -2.71 -15.30
C VAL A 316 -11.96 -3.52 -15.10
N LEU A 317 -12.15 -4.01 -13.88
CA LEU A 317 -13.37 -4.67 -13.44
C LEU A 317 -13.76 -4.02 -12.12
N ARG A 318 -15.01 -3.58 -12.01
CA ARG A 318 -15.50 -2.93 -10.81
C ARG A 318 -16.93 -3.32 -10.52
N GLU A 319 -17.17 -3.79 -9.30
CA GLU A 319 -18.52 -4.06 -8.84
C GLU A 319 -19.32 -2.75 -8.77
N SER A 320 -20.61 -2.86 -9.05
CA SER A 320 -21.59 -1.80 -8.92
C SER A 320 -22.91 -2.45 -8.51
N ILE A 321 -23.69 -1.77 -7.69
CA ILE A 321 -25.09 -2.14 -7.48
C ILE A 321 -25.96 -1.53 -8.59
N ARG A 322 -26.98 -2.25 -9.01
CA ARG A 322 -28.11 -1.72 -9.79
C ARG A 322 -29.33 -1.78 -8.89
N ILE A 323 -29.98 -0.64 -8.70
CA ILE A 323 -31.14 -0.52 -7.83
C ILE A 323 -32.38 -0.45 -8.71
N ASN A 324 -33.39 -1.26 -8.39
CA ASN A 324 -34.71 -1.15 -8.94
C ASN A 324 -35.46 -0.03 -8.20
N PHE A 325 -35.65 1.11 -8.85
CA PHE A 325 -36.30 2.28 -8.24
C PHE A 325 -37.76 2.05 -7.83
N LYS A 326 -38.43 1.01 -8.35
CA LYS A 326 -39.82 0.70 -7.97
C LYS A 326 -39.92 -0.16 -6.71
N THR A 327 -39.01 -1.10 -6.54
CA THR A 327 -39.08 -2.08 -5.44
C THR A 327 -38.05 -1.83 -4.34
N GLY A 328 -37.00 -1.05 -4.61
CA GLY A 328 -35.85 -0.89 -3.72
C GLY A 328 -34.86 -2.06 -3.76
N ASP A 329 -35.21 -3.15 -4.44
CA ASP A 329 -34.31 -4.30 -4.62
C ASP A 329 -33.06 -3.90 -5.39
N HIS A 330 -31.95 -4.57 -5.11
CA HIS A 330 -30.71 -4.32 -5.82
C HIS A 330 -30.02 -5.63 -6.21
N ASN A 331 -29.29 -5.57 -7.31
CA ASN A 331 -28.45 -6.66 -7.80
C ASN A 331 -27.05 -6.14 -8.12
N THR A 332 -26.05 -6.98 -7.85
CA THR A 332 -24.65 -6.66 -8.14
C THR A 332 -24.32 -6.94 -9.62
N VAL A 333 -23.62 -6.02 -10.25
CA VAL A 333 -23.07 -6.16 -11.60
C VAL A 333 -21.59 -5.77 -11.61
N CYS A 334 -20.84 -6.24 -12.59
CA CYS A 334 -19.47 -5.79 -12.81
C CYS A 334 -19.41 -4.90 -14.05
N LEU A 335 -18.83 -3.71 -13.90
CA LEU A 335 -18.58 -2.75 -14.97
C LEU A 335 -17.12 -2.83 -15.41
N THR A 336 -16.91 -2.82 -16.73
CA THR A 336 -15.59 -2.97 -17.36
C THR A 336 -15.18 -1.79 -18.23
N ASP A 337 -16.11 -0.87 -18.52
CA ASP A 337 -15.84 0.38 -19.22
C ASP A 337 -15.40 1.46 -18.23
N PRO A 338 -14.17 2.00 -18.36
CA PRO A 338 -13.63 3.07 -17.53
C PRO A 338 -14.51 4.30 -17.31
N ASN A 339 -15.38 4.60 -18.29
CA ASN A 339 -16.19 5.82 -18.32
C ASN A 339 -17.59 5.61 -17.74
N LYS A 340 -17.99 4.38 -17.43
CA LYS A 340 -19.29 4.12 -16.79
C LYS A 340 -19.27 4.57 -15.34
N VAL A 341 -20.47 4.88 -14.84
CA VAL A 341 -20.69 5.26 -13.44
C VAL A 341 -21.01 4.01 -12.64
N VAL A 342 -20.24 3.80 -11.59
CA VAL A 342 -20.48 2.83 -10.53
C VAL A 342 -21.45 3.43 -9.53
N THR A 343 -22.34 2.60 -8.98
CA THR A 343 -23.10 2.90 -7.77
C THR A 343 -22.62 1.95 -6.67
N GLU A 344 -22.31 2.49 -5.50
CA GLU A 344 -21.98 1.76 -4.28
C GLU A 344 -22.95 2.17 -3.18
N LYS A 345 -23.21 1.27 -2.23
CA LYS A 345 -23.98 1.58 -1.01
C LYS A 345 -23.12 1.26 0.23
N VAL A 346 -23.05 2.21 1.15
CA VAL A 346 -22.34 2.07 2.43
C VAL A 346 -23.27 2.54 3.54
N GLY A 347 -23.72 1.61 4.38
CA GLY A 347 -24.81 1.88 5.32
C GLY A 347 -26.06 2.38 4.58
N ASP A 348 -26.58 3.54 5.01
CA ASP A 348 -27.74 4.19 4.39
C ASP A 348 -27.38 5.03 3.14
N PHE A 349 -26.10 5.26 2.89
CA PHE A 349 -25.64 6.21 1.89
C PHE A 349 -25.34 5.54 0.55
N VAL A 350 -25.69 6.22 -0.54
CA VAL A 350 -25.42 5.79 -1.91
C VAL A 350 -24.39 6.70 -2.55
N PHE A 351 -23.35 6.12 -3.14
CA PHE A 351 -22.29 6.87 -3.81
C PHE A 351 -22.22 6.48 -5.27
N GLN A 352 -22.13 7.49 -6.13
CA GLN A 352 -21.89 7.34 -7.55
C GLN A 352 -20.57 7.99 -7.94
N PHE A 353 -19.80 7.29 -8.76
CA PHE A 353 -18.52 7.75 -9.29
C PHE A 353 -18.10 6.92 -10.51
N PRO A 354 -17.24 7.43 -11.40
CA PRO A 354 -16.74 6.68 -12.55
C PRO A 354 -15.91 5.45 -12.17
N VAL A 355 -15.96 4.40 -12.98
CA VAL A 355 -15.24 3.12 -12.76
C VAL A 355 -13.75 3.32 -12.43
N ASN A 356 -13.08 4.27 -13.09
CA ASN A 356 -11.66 4.52 -12.88
C ASN A 356 -11.32 5.35 -11.64
N GLU A 357 -12.25 6.12 -11.06
CA GLU A 357 -11.97 6.99 -9.91
C GLU A 357 -11.64 6.17 -8.65
N PHE A 358 -11.12 6.84 -7.63
CA PHE A 358 -10.88 6.20 -6.34
C PHE A 358 -12.18 6.07 -5.53
N PHE A 359 -12.37 4.89 -4.93
CA PHE A 359 -13.27 4.61 -3.82
C PHE A 359 -12.68 3.41 -3.09
N GLN A 360 -13.06 3.21 -1.83
CA GLN A 360 -12.52 2.11 -1.03
C GLN A 360 -12.91 0.76 -1.66
N ASN A 361 -11.95 -0.14 -1.79
CA ASN A 361 -12.15 -1.43 -2.48
C ASN A 361 -12.74 -2.52 -1.57
N ASN A 362 -12.86 -2.25 -0.27
CA ASN A 362 -13.52 -3.09 0.71
C ASN A 362 -14.62 -2.24 1.34
N ASN A 363 -15.85 -2.40 0.87
CA ASN A 363 -17.00 -1.65 1.36
C ASN A 363 -17.50 -2.19 2.71
N SER A 364 -17.24 -3.48 3.01
CA SER A 364 -17.73 -4.14 4.23
C SER A 364 -17.17 -3.54 5.53
N ILE A 365 -15.92 -3.05 5.52
CA ILE A 365 -15.28 -2.50 6.72
C ILE A 365 -15.62 -1.02 6.97
N LEU A 366 -16.16 -0.31 5.97
CA LEU A 366 -16.41 1.12 6.06
C LEU A 366 -17.37 1.52 7.18
N PRO A 367 -18.47 0.78 7.46
CA PRO A 367 -19.32 1.05 8.62
C PRO A 367 -18.55 1.05 9.95
N LEU A 368 -17.64 0.09 10.16
CA LEU A 368 -16.83 0.02 11.39
C LEU A 368 -15.92 1.23 11.56
N VAL A 369 -15.35 1.73 10.45
CA VAL A 369 -14.53 2.95 10.47
C VAL A 369 -15.39 4.17 10.81
N LEU A 370 -16.59 4.28 10.23
CA LEU A 370 -17.52 5.37 10.51
C LEU A 370 -17.99 5.33 11.97
N GLU A 371 -18.31 4.15 12.51
CA GLU A 371 -18.69 3.94 13.91
C GLU A 371 -17.56 4.35 14.86
N TYR A 372 -16.32 3.97 14.57
CA TYR A 372 -15.17 4.40 15.35
C TYR A 372 -14.99 5.93 15.33
N ILE A 373 -15.17 6.59 14.18
CA ILE A 373 -15.09 8.06 14.09
C ILE A 373 -16.24 8.70 14.90
N LYS A 374 -17.47 8.19 14.77
CA LYS A 374 -18.65 8.67 15.51
C LYS A 374 -18.48 8.55 17.02
N TYR A 375 -17.90 7.44 17.48
CA TYR A 375 -17.58 7.25 18.90
C TYR A 375 -16.71 8.38 19.46
N HIS A 376 -15.75 8.90 18.66
CA HIS A 376 -14.93 10.04 19.07
C HIS A 376 -15.63 11.41 18.91
N PHE A 377 -16.80 11.47 18.30
CA PHE A 377 -17.65 12.67 18.25
C PHE A 377 -18.64 12.72 19.42
N GLU A 378 -18.89 11.61 20.12
CA GLU A 378 -19.82 11.57 21.25
C GLU A 378 -19.37 12.54 22.36
N GLY A 379 -20.30 13.41 22.78
CA GLY A 379 -20.03 14.47 23.76
C GLY A 379 -19.20 15.64 23.25
N LEU A 380 -18.82 15.66 21.97
CA LEU A 380 -18.10 16.77 21.36
C LEU A 380 -19.06 17.81 20.80
N GLU A 381 -19.01 19.02 21.33
CA GLU A 381 -19.73 20.16 20.74
C GLU A 381 -18.90 20.79 19.62
N PHE A 382 -19.35 20.68 18.37
CA PHE A 382 -18.74 21.32 17.22
C PHE A 382 -19.81 21.74 16.20
N LYS A 383 -19.52 22.76 15.39
CA LYS A 383 -20.43 23.31 14.39
C LYS A 383 -20.10 22.84 12.98
N ASN A 384 -18.81 22.64 12.66
CA ASN A 384 -18.40 22.35 11.29
C ASN A 384 -17.58 21.07 11.19
N LEU A 385 -17.83 20.29 10.14
CA LEU A 385 -16.99 19.16 9.74
C LEU A 385 -16.23 19.52 8.47
N ILE A 386 -14.92 19.42 8.49
CA ILE A 386 -14.05 19.73 7.35
C ILE A 386 -13.40 18.43 6.87
N ASP A 387 -13.87 17.93 5.74
CA ASP A 387 -13.36 16.73 5.07
C ASP A 387 -12.30 17.15 4.03
N THR A 388 -11.03 16.98 4.38
CA THR A 388 -9.91 17.28 3.50
C THR A 388 -9.54 16.06 2.66
N TYR A 389 -9.17 16.27 1.40
CA TYR A 389 -8.97 15.18 0.43
C TYR A 389 -10.25 14.37 0.20
N CYS A 390 -11.40 15.05 0.20
CA CYS A 390 -12.70 14.38 0.33
C CYS A 390 -13.09 13.47 -0.86
N GLY A 391 -12.38 13.56 -2.00
CA GLY A 391 -12.67 12.77 -3.18
C GLY A 391 -14.12 12.94 -3.63
N SER A 392 -14.87 11.83 -3.68
CA SER A 392 -16.30 11.80 -4.03
C SER A 392 -17.24 12.06 -2.84
N GLY A 393 -16.70 12.58 -1.73
CA GLY A 393 -17.44 13.05 -0.55
C GLY A 393 -17.76 11.97 0.48
N PHE A 394 -17.04 10.85 0.52
CA PHE A 394 -17.41 9.68 1.33
C PHE A 394 -17.59 10.02 2.83
N PHE A 395 -16.56 10.55 3.49
CA PHE A 395 -16.62 10.82 4.93
C PHE A 395 -17.57 11.96 5.26
N GLY A 396 -17.45 13.11 4.57
CA GLY A 396 -18.31 14.26 4.80
C GLY A 396 -19.80 13.97 4.62
N ILE A 397 -20.19 13.17 3.61
CA ILE A 397 -21.59 12.76 3.42
C ILE A 397 -22.00 11.75 4.49
N SER A 398 -21.18 10.73 4.76
CA SER A 398 -21.54 9.65 5.70
C SER A 398 -21.66 10.13 7.15
N LEU A 399 -20.92 11.19 7.51
CA LEU A 399 -20.91 11.80 8.84
C LEU A 399 -21.78 13.07 8.91
N SER A 400 -22.48 13.43 7.83
CA SER A 400 -23.30 14.65 7.77
C SER A 400 -24.42 14.69 8.82
N LYS A 401 -24.90 13.53 9.26
CA LYS A 401 -25.91 13.38 10.32
C LYS A 401 -25.38 13.73 11.71
N GLU A 402 -24.07 13.66 11.92
CA GLU A 402 -23.42 14.01 13.20
C GLU A 402 -23.18 15.51 13.33
N VAL A 403 -23.30 16.26 12.24
CA VAL A 403 -23.15 17.72 12.25
C VAL A 403 -24.48 18.37 12.66
N PRO A 404 -24.50 19.29 13.65
CA PRO A 404 -25.71 19.98 14.07
C PRO A 404 -26.46 20.68 12.93
N ASP A 405 -27.75 20.94 13.11
CA ASP A 405 -28.61 21.55 12.07
C ASP A 405 -28.16 22.95 11.66
N ASP A 406 -27.61 23.74 12.58
CA ASP A 406 -27.02 25.06 12.32
C ASP A 406 -25.54 24.99 11.89
N GLY A 407 -25.02 23.76 11.74
CA GLY A 407 -23.68 23.43 11.31
C GLY A 407 -23.58 23.06 9.83
N LYS A 408 -22.34 22.86 9.34
CA LYS A 408 -22.07 22.57 7.93
C LYS A 408 -20.90 21.62 7.71
N VAL A 409 -21.00 20.77 6.69
CA VAL A 409 -19.90 19.98 6.16
C VAL A 409 -19.21 20.74 5.02
N TYR A 410 -17.89 20.86 5.09
CA TYR A 410 -17.05 21.40 4.03
C TYR A 410 -16.11 20.31 3.51
N GLY A 411 -16.24 19.95 2.24
CA GLY A 411 -15.29 19.05 1.60
C GLY A 411 -14.29 19.82 0.74
N VAL A 412 -13.00 19.50 0.82
CA VAL A 412 -11.97 20.15 0.00
C VAL A 412 -11.21 19.11 -0.83
N GLU A 413 -11.17 19.32 -2.13
CA GLU A 413 -10.58 18.38 -3.09
C GLU A 413 -9.90 19.13 -4.26
N LEU A 414 -8.83 18.56 -4.79
CA LEU A 414 -8.07 19.11 -5.91
C LEU A 414 -8.71 18.74 -7.26
N ALA A 415 -9.25 17.52 -7.37
CA ALA A 415 -9.86 17.03 -8.60
C ALA A 415 -11.29 17.57 -8.77
N LYS A 416 -11.49 18.49 -9.72
CA LYS A 416 -12.80 19.06 -10.06
C LYS A 416 -13.88 18.01 -10.33
N LYS A 417 -13.52 16.94 -11.04
CA LYS A 417 -14.44 15.84 -11.34
C LYS A 417 -14.90 15.12 -10.07
N SER A 418 -14.01 14.92 -9.10
CA SER A 418 -14.37 14.35 -7.81
C SER A 418 -15.37 15.24 -7.06
N ILE A 419 -15.21 16.57 -7.12
CA ILE A 419 -16.15 17.55 -6.55
C ILE A 419 -17.53 17.49 -7.22
N GLU A 420 -17.58 17.33 -8.55
CA GLU A 420 -18.85 17.15 -9.27
C GLU A 420 -19.59 15.92 -8.75
N TYR A 421 -18.88 14.79 -8.58
CA TYR A 421 -19.46 13.58 -8.01
C TYR A 421 -19.78 13.71 -6.52
N ALA A 422 -18.97 14.41 -5.73
CA ALA A 422 -19.27 14.67 -4.32
C ALA A 422 -20.55 15.50 -4.16
N THR A 423 -20.70 16.54 -4.99
CA THR A 423 -21.92 17.37 -5.04
C THR A 423 -23.13 16.56 -5.47
N HIS A 424 -22.98 15.71 -6.49
CA HIS A 424 -24.02 14.78 -6.93
C HIS A 424 -24.39 13.79 -5.82
N ASN A 425 -23.39 13.20 -5.16
CA ASN A 425 -23.57 12.25 -4.07
C ASN A 425 -24.30 12.87 -2.88
N ALA A 426 -23.97 14.11 -2.51
CA ALA A 426 -24.72 14.81 -1.46
C ALA A 426 -26.20 14.98 -1.84
N LYS A 427 -26.50 15.36 -3.09
CA LYS A 427 -27.88 15.54 -3.57
C LYS A 427 -28.68 14.22 -3.59
N ILE A 428 -28.11 13.12 -4.08
CA ILE A 428 -28.82 11.83 -4.12
C ILE A 428 -29.03 11.24 -2.71
N ASN A 429 -28.24 11.65 -1.72
CA ASN A 429 -28.44 11.32 -0.31
C ASN A 429 -29.33 12.35 0.43
N GLY A 430 -30.01 13.26 -0.29
CA GLY A 430 -30.96 14.20 0.28
C GLY A 430 -30.35 15.39 1.04
N LEU A 431 -29.04 15.62 0.92
CA LEU A 431 -28.37 16.72 1.60
C LEU A 431 -28.51 18.02 0.77
N LYS A 432 -28.79 19.13 1.46
CA LYS A 432 -28.89 20.46 0.85
C LYS A 432 -27.50 21.00 0.51
N VAL A 433 -27.30 21.37 -0.75
CA VAL A 433 -26.04 21.92 -1.27
C VAL A 433 -26.32 23.32 -1.85
N PRO A 434 -25.66 24.40 -1.37
CA PRO A 434 -24.52 24.41 -0.46
C PRO A 434 -24.86 24.58 1.03
N GLU A 435 -26.14 24.53 1.44
CA GLU A 435 -26.59 24.97 2.77
C GLU A 435 -26.17 24.05 3.91
N LYS A 436 -26.18 22.72 3.72
CA LYS A 436 -25.74 21.73 4.73
C LYS A 436 -24.37 21.15 4.41
N VAL A 437 -24.07 21.00 3.12
CA VAL A 437 -22.79 20.47 2.63
C VAL A 437 -22.27 21.33 1.50
N TYR A 438 -20.99 21.67 1.51
CA TYR A 438 -20.35 22.41 0.42
C TYR A 438 -18.98 21.84 0.04
N PHE A 439 -18.81 21.48 -1.23
CA PHE A 439 -17.55 20.98 -1.77
C PHE A 439 -16.78 22.09 -2.51
N ILE A 440 -15.51 22.24 -2.16
CA ILE A 440 -14.66 23.36 -2.56
C ILE A 440 -13.44 22.81 -3.31
N HIS A 441 -13.12 23.42 -4.44
CA HIS A 441 -11.88 23.15 -5.15
C HIS A 441 -10.71 23.83 -4.46
N GLY A 442 -9.74 23.04 -3.99
CA GLY A 442 -8.56 23.54 -3.28
C GLY A 442 -7.44 22.51 -3.23
N SER A 443 -6.19 23.00 -3.18
CA SER A 443 -5.02 22.17 -2.87
C SER A 443 -4.86 22.01 -1.36
N ALA A 444 -4.15 20.96 -0.95
CA ALA A 444 -3.71 20.74 0.43
C ALA A 444 -3.01 21.96 1.02
N ASP A 445 -2.20 22.64 0.21
CA ASP A 445 -1.36 23.78 0.62
C ASP A 445 -2.16 25.05 0.93
N GLU A 446 -3.45 25.10 0.59
CA GLU A 446 -4.27 26.31 0.75
C GLU A 446 -5.67 26.01 1.27
N ILE A 447 -5.85 24.91 2.03
CA ILE A 447 -7.17 24.50 2.53
C ILE A 447 -7.77 25.60 3.41
N PHE A 448 -7.09 25.95 4.51
CA PHE A 448 -7.62 26.92 5.48
C PHE A 448 -7.38 28.37 5.07
N THR A 449 -6.54 28.60 4.05
CA THR A 449 -6.36 29.92 3.45
C THR A 449 -7.36 30.21 2.33
N ASN A 450 -8.13 29.20 1.91
CA ASN A 450 -9.13 29.29 0.85
C ASN A 450 -10.15 30.42 1.12
N LYS A 451 -10.43 31.22 0.09
CA LYS A 451 -11.35 32.37 0.17
C LYS A 451 -12.75 31.97 0.64
N VAL A 452 -13.21 30.76 0.33
CA VAL A 452 -14.52 30.27 0.73
C VAL A 452 -14.58 30.03 2.25
N LEU A 453 -13.63 29.27 2.80
CA LEU A 453 -13.59 28.99 4.24
C LEU A 453 -13.37 30.29 5.05
N LYS A 454 -12.52 31.20 4.55
CA LYS A 454 -12.33 32.52 5.17
C LYS A 454 -13.61 33.35 5.18
N LYS A 455 -14.34 33.43 4.06
CA LYS A 455 -15.61 34.17 4.00
C LYS A 455 -16.70 33.57 4.88
N ALA A 456 -16.64 32.26 5.11
CA ALA A 456 -17.57 31.57 5.99
C ALA A 456 -17.28 31.81 7.49
N ASN A 457 -16.21 32.53 7.85
CA ASN A 457 -15.81 32.81 9.23
C ASN A 457 -15.77 31.55 10.11
N ILE A 458 -15.25 30.45 9.56
CA ILE A 458 -15.18 29.16 10.27
C ILE A 458 -14.13 29.26 11.37
N ILE A 459 -14.52 28.93 12.59
CA ILE A 459 -13.66 28.90 13.76
C ILE A 459 -13.17 27.46 13.95
N GLY A 460 -11.86 27.25 14.02
CA GLY A 460 -11.32 25.89 14.17
C GLY A 460 -11.69 25.24 15.50
N SER A 461 -11.70 25.98 16.60
CA SER A 461 -12.11 25.42 17.91
C SER A 461 -13.57 24.93 17.96
N ASP A 462 -14.39 25.28 16.95
CA ASP A 462 -15.75 24.80 16.75
C ASP A 462 -15.85 23.83 15.55
N SER A 463 -14.73 23.27 15.11
CA SER A 463 -14.64 22.44 13.91
C SER A 463 -13.92 21.12 14.18
N VAL A 464 -14.38 20.08 13.50
CA VAL A 464 -13.69 18.80 13.37
C VAL A 464 -13.07 18.71 11.98
N VAL A 465 -11.84 18.23 11.89
CA VAL A 465 -11.14 18.01 10.61
C VAL A 465 -10.92 16.53 10.39
N ILE A 466 -11.33 16.02 9.24
CA ILE A 466 -10.98 14.69 8.74
C ILE A 466 -9.95 14.86 7.63
N MET A 467 -8.91 14.04 7.66
CA MET A 467 -7.90 13.99 6.61
C MET A 467 -7.60 12.55 6.19
N ASP A 468 -7.67 12.29 4.89
CA ASP A 468 -7.29 11.02 4.25
C ASP A 468 -6.28 11.29 3.10
N PRO A 469 -5.04 11.73 3.43
CA PRO A 469 -4.04 12.05 2.41
C PRO A 469 -3.57 10.80 1.66
N SER A 470 -2.91 11.03 0.52
CA SER A 470 -2.28 9.97 -0.26
C SER A 470 -1.17 9.23 0.52
N ARG A 471 -0.65 8.13 -0.04
CA ARG A 471 0.49 7.35 0.53
C ARG A 471 1.76 8.14 0.87
N LYS A 472 1.90 9.38 0.38
CA LYS A 472 3.03 10.27 0.73
C LYS A 472 2.84 10.96 2.08
N GLY A 473 1.68 10.83 2.70
CA GLY A 473 1.26 11.63 3.85
C GLY A 473 0.90 13.05 3.46
N SER A 474 0.79 13.88 4.48
CA SER A 474 0.63 15.33 4.38
C SER A 474 1.97 16.03 4.24
N ASN A 475 1.94 17.28 3.79
CA ASN A 475 3.13 18.13 3.74
C ASN A 475 3.17 19.09 4.92
N LYS A 476 4.35 19.69 5.14
CA LYS A 476 4.61 20.62 6.23
C LYS A 476 3.65 21.81 6.22
N ASP A 477 3.45 22.42 5.05
CA ASP A 477 2.60 23.60 4.88
C ASP A 477 1.15 23.32 5.32
N PHE A 478 0.62 22.14 5.00
CA PHE A 478 -0.71 21.71 5.46
C PHE A 478 -0.74 21.49 6.98
N LEU A 479 0.25 20.82 7.55
CA LEU A 479 0.31 20.57 9.00
C LEU A 479 0.41 21.89 9.79
N GLU A 480 1.19 22.86 9.30
CA GLU A 480 1.29 24.20 9.89
C GLU A 480 -0.04 24.95 9.81
N GLN A 481 -0.75 24.88 8.68
CA GLN A 481 -2.09 25.47 8.55
C GLN A 481 -3.11 24.80 9.47
N LEU A 482 -3.08 23.48 9.58
CA LEU A 482 -3.97 22.71 10.45
C LEU A 482 -3.73 23.09 11.93
N PHE A 483 -2.47 23.20 12.33
CA PHE A 483 -2.09 23.63 13.67
C PHE A 483 -2.55 25.06 13.96
N ALA A 484 -2.36 25.98 13.00
CA ALA A 484 -2.81 27.37 13.13
C ALA A 484 -4.34 27.50 13.14
N PHE A 485 -5.05 26.64 12.40
CA PHE A 485 -6.51 26.61 12.37
C PHE A 485 -7.09 26.17 13.72
N ARG A 486 -6.39 25.32 14.47
CA ARG A 486 -6.75 24.80 15.79
C ARG A 486 -8.12 24.07 15.84
N PRO A 487 -8.35 23.05 15.00
CA PRO A 487 -9.56 22.23 15.07
C PRO A 487 -9.75 21.56 16.44
N LYS A 488 -10.99 21.45 16.92
CA LYS A 488 -11.31 20.80 18.20
C LYS A 488 -10.89 19.32 18.23
N LEU A 489 -11.08 18.64 17.10
CA LEU A 489 -10.70 17.25 16.88
C LEU A 489 -10.14 17.08 15.47
N ILE A 490 -9.08 16.28 15.34
CA ILE A 490 -8.49 15.87 14.06
C ILE A 490 -8.59 14.35 13.95
N VAL A 491 -9.18 13.88 12.86
CA VAL A 491 -9.24 12.46 12.48
C VAL A 491 -8.31 12.26 11.29
N TYR A 492 -7.14 11.67 11.53
CA TYR A 492 -6.17 11.35 10.47
C TYR A 492 -6.26 9.88 10.08
N ILE A 493 -6.85 9.64 8.92
CA ILE A 493 -6.96 8.34 8.25
C ILE A 493 -5.76 8.16 7.30
N SER A 494 -5.09 7.01 7.34
CA SER A 494 -3.92 6.77 6.50
C SER A 494 -3.80 5.32 6.05
N CYS A 495 -3.52 5.12 4.77
CA CYS A 495 -3.12 3.85 4.18
C CYS A 495 -1.59 3.59 4.23
N ASN A 496 -0.82 4.50 4.82
CA ASN A 496 0.61 4.35 5.08
C ASN A 496 0.95 4.83 6.50
N VAL A 497 1.05 3.87 7.42
CA VAL A 497 1.31 4.10 8.84
C VAL A 497 2.66 4.79 9.10
N PHE A 498 3.66 4.62 8.22
CA PHE A 498 4.98 5.24 8.39
C PHE A 498 4.95 6.73 8.10
N THR A 499 4.26 7.15 7.04
CA THR A 499 4.05 8.59 6.78
C THR A 499 3.15 9.21 7.82
N GLN A 500 2.12 8.49 8.30
CA GLN A 500 1.28 8.97 9.39
C GLN A 500 2.10 9.23 10.66
N ALA A 501 2.94 8.28 11.08
CA ALA A 501 3.79 8.44 12.25
C ALA A 501 4.76 9.63 12.12
N ARG A 502 5.39 9.81 10.94
CA ARG A 502 6.22 10.99 10.64
C ARG A 502 5.41 12.28 10.76
N ASP A 503 4.27 12.35 10.09
CA ASP A 503 3.45 13.56 10.03
C ASP A 503 2.92 13.94 11.42
N LEU A 504 2.54 12.95 12.24
CA LEU A 504 2.15 13.16 13.63
C LEU A 504 3.32 13.66 14.47
N SER A 505 4.54 13.12 14.30
CA SER A 505 5.73 13.68 14.97
C SER A 505 5.92 15.15 14.61
N GLN A 506 5.89 15.47 13.31
CA GLN A 506 6.06 16.84 12.81
C GLN A 506 4.97 17.77 13.32
N PHE A 507 3.71 17.32 13.37
CA PHE A 507 2.60 18.10 13.91
C PHE A 507 2.77 18.36 15.41
N MET A 508 3.15 17.33 16.19
CA MET A 508 3.37 17.46 17.64
C MET A 508 4.62 18.30 17.96
N GLU A 509 5.59 18.39 17.05
CA GLU A 509 6.75 19.29 17.16
C GLU A 509 6.41 20.78 16.93
N LEU A 510 5.24 21.10 16.35
CA LEU A 510 4.76 22.48 16.22
C LEU A 510 4.25 23.07 17.56
N GLN A 511 4.08 22.23 18.58
CA GLN A 511 3.61 22.67 19.89
C GLN A 511 4.65 23.53 20.62
N GLY A 512 4.19 24.56 21.33
CA GLY A 512 5.03 25.36 22.23
C GLY A 512 5.25 24.68 23.59
N GLU A 513 5.69 25.45 24.59
CA GLU A 513 5.93 24.94 25.95
C GLU A 513 4.67 24.33 26.60
N THR A 514 3.51 24.90 26.30
CA THR A 514 2.21 24.33 26.70
C THR A 514 1.64 23.50 25.54
N PRO A 515 1.35 22.21 25.75
CA PRO A 515 0.81 21.34 24.71
C PRO A 515 -0.59 21.83 24.30
N ALA A 516 -0.79 22.02 22.99
CA ALA A 516 -2.08 22.42 22.44
C ALA A 516 -2.94 21.20 22.04
N TYR A 517 -2.30 20.11 21.65
CA TYR A 517 -2.93 18.86 21.26
C TYR A 517 -2.36 17.69 22.05
N ARG A 518 -3.15 16.61 22.12
CA ARG A 518 -2.63 15.27 22.38
C ARG A 518 -3.17 14.28 21.35
N ILE A 519 -2.40 13.25 21.07
CA ILE A 519 -2.91 12.09 20.35
C ILE A 519 -3.71 11.26 21.35
N LYS A 520 -5.02 11.21 21.14
CA LYS A 520 -5.97 10.49 22.01
C LYS A 520 -5.94 8.99 21.75
N ASP A 521 -5.92 8.60 20.47
CA ASP A 521 -5.99 7.19 20.07
C ASP A 521 -5.37 6.95 18.69
N VAL A 522 -4.85 5.74 18.45
CA VAL A 522 -4.38 5.25 17.15
C VAL A 522 -4.79 3.79 17.01
N THR A 523 -5.69 3.53 16.06
CA THR A 523 -6.26 2.21 15.79
C THR A 523 -6.06 1.83 14.32
N GLY A 524 -5.87 0.53 14.06
CA GLY A 524 -5.79 -0.04 12.72
C GLY A 524 -7.12 -0.61 12.24
N PHE A 525 -7.30 -0.71 10.93
CA PHE A 525 -8.43 -1.37 10.27
C PHE A 525 -7.89 -2.22 9.12
N ASP A 526 -8.35 -3.47 9.04
CA ASP A 526 -7.95 -4.36 7.97
C ASP A 526 -8.79 -4.19 6.70
N PHE A 527 -8.50 -3.18 5.88
CA PHE A 527 -9.21 -3.04 4.60
C PHE A 527 -8.83 -4.12 3.58
N PHE A 528 -7.67 -4.76 3.77
CA PHE A 528 -7.11 -5.68 2.80
C PHE A 528 -6.63 -6.98 3.47
N PRO A 529 -7.57 -7.85 3.92
CA PRO A 529 -7.25 -9.19 4.40
C PRO A 529 -6.40 -9.96 3.40
N GLN A 530 -5.61 -10.92 3.88
CA GLN A 530 -4.66 -11.70 3.07
C GLN A 530 -3.49 -10.90 2.48
N THR A 531 -3.41 -9.60 2.75
CA THR A 531 -2.33 -8.71 2.30
C THR A 531 -1.64 -8.03 3.49
N LYS A 532 -0.48 -7.46 3.22
CA LYS A 532 0.31 -6.65 4.16
C LYS A 532 -0.25 -5.28 4.50
N HIS A 533 -1.21 -4.78 3.71
CA HIS A 533 -1.71 -3.42 3.90
C HIS A 533 -2.54 -3.32 5.17
N VAL A 534 -2.35 -2.21 5.88
CA VAL A 534 -3.12 -1.83 7.06
C VAL A 534 -3.40 -0.34 6.98
N GLU A 535 -4.65 -0.01 7.25
CA GLU A 535 -5.16 1.34 7.32
C GLU A 535 -5.22 1.73 8.78
N SER A 536 -4.96 2.99 9.09
CA SER A 536 -4.87 3.47 10.47
C SER A 536 -5.63 4.77 10.62
N VAL A 537 -6.29 4.93 11.77
CA VAL A 537 -6.98 6.15 12.15
C VAL A 537 -6.37 6.65 13.45
N ALA A 538 -5.77 7.84 13.38
CA ALA A 538 -5.27 8.57 14.54
C ALA A 538 -6.25 9.68 14.92
N ILE A 539 -6.53 9.82 16.22
CA ILE A 539 -7.42 10.83 16.77
C ILE A 539 -6.58 11.80 17.59
N LEU A 540 -6.62 13.07 17.25
CA LEU A 540 -5.98 14.14 18.01
C LEU A 540 -7.05 15.07 18.56
N GLU A 541 -6.92 15.45 19.82
CA GLU A 541 -7.84 16.37 20.47
C GLU A 541 -7.11 17.61 20.97
N LEU A 542 -7.80 18.74 20.87
CA LEU A 542 -7.34 20.02 21.40
C LEU A 542 -7.50 20.00 22.93
N LEU A 543 -6.45 20.42 23.65
CA LEU A 543 -6.38 20.45 25.11
C LEU A 543 -7.00 21.71 25.74
#